data_AF-A0A9X6XD78-F1
#
_entry.id   AF-A0A9X6XD78-F1
#
_cell.length_a   1.000
_cell.length_b   1.000
_cell.length_c   1.000
_cell.angle_alpha   90.00
_cell.angle_beta   90.00
_cell.angle_gamma   90.00
#
_symmetry.space_group_name_H-M   'P 1'
#
loop_
_entity.id
_entity.type
_entity.pdbx_description
1 polymer ?
#
loop_
_entity_poly.entity_id
_entity_poly.type
_entity_poly.pdbx_seq_one_letter_code
_entity_poly.pdbx_strand_id
1 'polypeptide(L)'
;MKTLIFCSIIFFPIIMTGLARFNRMFNTIFNLIAIISYVVFGGISAISIYEIIKHDVVFMTNIHAVFLNIYFLIAGSYLGIYGLYLLINLMMKQLNQTNK
;
A
#
# COMPACT_ATOMS: atom_id res chain seq x y z
N MET A 1 9.51 -19.59 1.90
CA MET A 1 8.42 -18.75 1.36
C MET A 1 8.01 -17.64 2.32
N LYS A 2 7.61 -17.95 3.57
CA LYS A 2 7.25 -16.92 4.57
C LYS A 2 8.36 -15.87 4.82
N THR A 3 9.61 -16.32 4.93
CA THR A 3 10.79 -15.46 5.06
C THR A 3 11.03 -14.53 3.86
N LEU A 4 10.69 -14.99 2.66
CA LEU A 4 10.85 -14.24 1.42
C LEU A 4 9.88 -13.05 1.36
N ILE A 5 8.64 -13.26 1.85
CA ILE A 5 7.65 -12.19 1.99
C ILE A 5 8.17 -11.10 2.93
N PHE A 6 8.69 -11.47 4.11
CA PHE A 6 9.25 -10.49 5.05
C PHE A 6 10.45 -9.73 4.47
N CYS A 7 11.38 -10.41 3.80
CA CYS A 7 12.50 -9.74 3.14
C CYS A 7 12.03 -8.75 2.08
N SER A 8 11.02 -9.11 1.29
CA SER A 8 10.49 -8.23 0.24
C SER A 8 9.91 -6.92 0.80
N ILE A 9 9.17 -6.99 1.91
CA ILE A 9 8.54 -5.82 2.54
C ILE A 9 9.57 -4.77 2.96
N ILE A 10 10.79 -5.18 3.33
CA ILE A 10 11.87 -4.26 3.72
C ILE A 10 12.70 -3.84 2.50
N PHE A 11 12.95 -4.76 1.58
CA PHE A 11 13.81 -4.53 0.43
C PHE A 11 13.21 -3.52 -0.58
N PHE A 12 11.91 -3.65 -0.89
CA PHE A 12 11.25 -2.79 -1.88
C PHE A 12 11.17 -1.30 -1.47
N PRO A 13 10.81 -0.92 -0.23
CA PRO A 13 10.82 0.48 0.19
C PRO A 13 12.20 1.14 0.12
N ILE A 14 13.27 0.38 0.45
CA ILE A 14 14.65 0.89 0.36
C ILE A 14 15.01 1.20 -1.11
N ILE A 15 14.63 0.32 -2.04
CA ILE A 15 14.84 0.58 -3.47
C ILE A 15 14.02 1.79 -3.94
N MET A 16 12.75 1.89 -3.53
CA MET A 16 11.89 3.02 -3.88
C MET A 16 12.45 4.35 -3.37
N THR A 17 13.00 4.39 -2.14
CA THR A 17 13.64 5.60 -1.61
C THR A 17 14.92 5.97 -2.37
N GLY A 18 15.73 4.97 -2.77
CA GLY A 18 16.89 5.19 -3.64
C GLY A 18 16.50 5.79 -5.00
N LEU A 19 15.52 5.19 -5.68
CA LEU A 19 15.00 5.67 -6.97
C LEU A 19 14.38 7.06 -6.88
N ALA A 20 13.61 7.33 -5.83
CA ALA A 20 12.99 8.63 -5.61
C ALA A 20 14.01 9.74 -5.35
N ARG A 21 15.19 9.40 -4.80
CA ARG A 21 16.30 10.36 -4.63
C ARG A 21 17.02 10.64 -5.95
N PHE A 22 17.08 9.66 -6.86
CA PHE A 22 17.70 9.85 -8.16
C PHE A 22 16.92 10.86 -9.01
N ASN A 23 15.59 10.71 -9.14
CA ASN A 23 14.75 11.64 -9.89
C ASN A 23 13.40 11.90 -9.19
N ARG A 24 13.01 13.18 -9.12
CA ARG A 24 11.68 13.61 -8.62
C ARG A 24 10.50 13.02 -9.41
N MET A 25 10.74 12.66 -10.67
CA MET A 25 9.75 12.05 -11.55
C MET A 25 9.28 10.68 -11.01
N PHE A 26 10.18 9.85 -10.47
CA PHE A 26 9.81 8.56 -9.87
C PHE A 26 8.92 8.72 -8.63
N ASN A 27 9.22 9.70 -7.78
CA ASN A 27 8.37 10.01 -6.63
C ASN A 27 6.94 10.35 -7.09
N THR A 28 6.80 11.16 -8.15
CA THR A 28 5.49 11.54 -8.69
C THR A 28 4.72 10.33 -9.23
N ILE A 29 5.41 9.42 -9.95
CA ILE A 29 4.80 8.18 -10.44
C ILE A 29 4.35 7.30 -9.29
N PHE A 30 5.18 7.08 -8.27
CA PHE A 30 4.81 6.25 -7.13
C PHE A 30 3.59 6.82 -6.38
N ASN A 31 3.55 8.14 -6.18
CA ASN A 31 2.42 8.79 -5.55
C ASN A 31 1.13 8.64 -6.38
N LEU A 32 1.23 8.75 -7.72
CA LEU A 32 0.08 8.60 -8.61
C LEU A 32 -0.47 7.16 -8.60
N ILE A 33 0.42 6.16 -8.64
CA ILE A 33 0.03 4.74 -8.51
C ILE A 33 -0.59 4.48 -7.13
N ALA A 34 -0.08 5.12 -6.07
CA ALA A 34 -0.64 4.99 -4.73
C ALA A 34 -2.05 5.57 -4.64
N ILE A 35 -2.32 6.72 -5.27
CA ILE A 35 -3.66 7.31 -5.34
C ILE A 35 -4.64 6.35 -6.03
N ILE A 36 -4.25 5.79 -7.18
CA ILE A 36 -5.09 4.81 -7.88
C ILE A 36 -5.33 3.58 -7.00
N SER A 37 -4.29 3.10 -6.33
CA SER A 37 -4.37 1.94 -5.43
C SER A 37 -5.28 2.21 -4.23
N TYR A 38 -5.29 3.42 -3.67
CA TYR A 38 -6.22 3.83 -2.61
C TYR A 38 -7.67 3.80 -3.09
N VAL A 39 -7.94 4.30 -4.29
CA VAL A 39 -9.29 4.29 -4.88
C VAL A 39 -9.77 2.86 -5.11
N VAL A 40 -8.92 1.99 -5.67
CA VAL A 40 -9.26 0.58 -5.92
C VAL A 40 -9.47 -0.18 -4.61
N PHE A 41 -8.51 -0.07 -3.67
CA PHE A 41 -8.57 -0.75 -2.38
C PHE A 41 -9.77 -0.30 -1.54
N GLY A 42 -9.98 1.02 -1.43
CA GLY A 42 -11.08 1.61 -0.70
C GLY A 42 -12.44 1.32 -1.35
N GLY A 43 -12.51 1.40 -2.68
CA GLY A 43 -13.73 1.10 -3.44
C GLY A 43 -14.19 -0.34 -3.27
N ILE A 44 -13.27 -1.31 -3.44
CA ILE A 44 -13.59 -2.73 -3.22
C ILE A 44 -14.01 -2.95 -1.76
N SER A 45 -13.26 -2.39 -0.79
CA SER A 45 -13.61 -2.51 0.63
C SER A 45 -15.01 -1.98 0.93
N ALA A 46 -15.34 -0.79 0.42
CA ALA A 46 -16.63 -0.15 0.66
C ALA A 46 -17.79 -0.93 0.04
N ILE A 47 -17.64 -1.42 -1.19
CA ILE A 47 -18.65 -2.25 -1.86
C ILE A 47 -18.89 -3.53 -1.05
N SER A 48 -17.83 -4.21 -0.65
CA SER A 48 -17.95 -5.45 0.11
C SER A 48 -18.59 -5.23 1.49
N ILE A 49 -18.23 -4.14 2.19
CA ILE A 49 -18.87 -3.78 3.46
C ILE A 49 -20.36 -3.47 3.24
N TYR A 50 -20.70 -2.73 2.19
CA TYR A 50 -22.08 -2.40 1.87
C TYR A 50 -22.93 -3.64 1.58
N GLU A 51 -22.40 -4.59 0.81
CA GLU A 51 -23.07 -5.86 0.53
C GLU A 51 -23.30 -6.69 1.80
N ILE A 52 -22.30 -6.74 2.70
CA ILE A 52 -22.42 -7.45 3.98
C ILE A 52 -23.54 -6.87 4.84
N ILE A 53 -23.60 -5.54 4.95
CA ILE A 53 -24.61 -4.85 5.75
C ILE A 53 -26.00 -5.00 5.11
N LYS A 54 -26.11 -4.83 3.79
CA LYS A 54 -27.40 -4.85 3.07
C LYS A 54 -28.06 -6.23 3.08
N HIS A 55 -27.26 -7.29 2.97
CA HIS A 55 -27.76 -8.65 2.85
C HIS A 55 -27.87 -9.40 4.18
N ASP A 56 -27.64 -8.73 5.33
CA ASP A 56 -27.62 -9.33 6.68
C ASP A 56 -26.80 -10.63 6.74
N VAL A 57 -25.79 -10.75 5.87
CA VAL A 57 -24.87 -11.89 5.82
C VAL A 57 -23.80 -11.66 6.88
N VAL A 58 -24.18 -11.82 8.15
CA VAL A 58 -23.27 -11.84 9.32
C VAL A 58 -22.32 -13.04 9.28
N PHE A 59 -22.37 -13.88 8.24
CA PHE A 59 -21.44 -14.97 8.05
C PHE A 59 -20.11 -14.48 7.46
N MET A 60 -19.06 -14.66 8.27
CA MET A 60 -17.63 -14.35 8.06
C MET A 60 -17.00 -14.81 6.72
N THR A 61 -17.72 -15.49 5.83
CA THR A 61 -17.20 -16.12 4.61
C THR A 61 -17.03 -15.18 3.42
N ASN A 62 -17.82 -14.11 3.33
CA ASN A 62 -17.76 -13.19 2.17
C ASN A 62 -16.59 -12.20 2.24
N ILE A 63 -16.11 -11.84 3.44
CA ILE A 63 -14.95 -10.95 3.59
C ILE A 63 -13.68 -11.63 3.04
N HIS A 64 -13.55 -12.95 3.18
CA HIS A 64 -12.42 -13.68 2.61
C HIS A 64 -12.40 -13.65 1.07
N ALA A 65 -13.55 -13.53 0.41
CA ALA A 65 -13.61 -13.35 -1.04
C ALA A 65 -12.96 -12.03 -1.49
N VAL A 66 -12.99 -10.99 -0.65
CA VAL A 66 -12.27 -9.72 -0.88
C VAL A 66 -10.76 -9.95 -0.90
N PHE A 67 -10.26 -10.74 0.07
CA PHE A 67 -8.85 -11.11 0.13
C PHE A 67 -8.41 -12.09 -0.97
N LEU A 68 -9.35 -12.69 -1.70
CA LEU A 68 -9.07 -13.47 -2.92
C LEU A 68 -9.10 -12.62 -4.20
N ASN A 69 -9.58 -11.37 -4.13
CA ASN A 69 -9.62 -10.48 -5.27
C ASN A 69 -8.20 -9.99 -5.60
N ILE A 70 -7.71 -10.34 -6.79
CA ILE A 70 -6.36 -10.00 -7.23
C ILE A 70 -6.11 -8.48 -7.27
N TYR A 71 -7.11 -7.68 -7.63
CA TYR A 71 -6.98 -6.23 -7.66
C TYR A 71 -6.86 -5.65 -6.24
N PHE A 72 -7.60 -6.21 -5.30
CA PHE A 72 -7.50 -5.85 -3.88
C PHE A 72 -6.13 -6.20 -3.31
N LEU A 73 -5.62 -7.41 -3.60
CA LEU A 73 -4.31 -7.86 -3.14
C LEU A 73 -3.16 -7.02 -3.72
N ILE A 74 -3.20 -6.71 -5.01
CA ILE A 74 -2.17 -5.88 -5.66
C ILE A 74 -2.21 -4.46 -5.09
N ALA A 75 -3.40 -3.85 -4.98
CA ALA A 75 -3.54 -2.52 -4.42
C ALA A 75 -3.09 -2.47 -2.96
N GLY A 76 -3.54 -3.41 -2.13
CA GLY A 76 -3.19 -3.48 -0.71
C GLY A 76 -1.70 -3.75 -0.47
N SER A 77 -1.09 -4.67 -1.24
CA SER A 77 0.35 -4.94 -1.14
C SER A 77 1.19 -3.74 -1.58
N TYR A 78 0.81 -3.06 -2.66
CA TYR A 78 1.48 -1.83 -3.09
C TYR A 78 1.36 -0.72 -2.04
N LEU A 79 0.17 -0.50 -1.47
CA LEU A 79 -0.05 0.50 -0.42
C LEU A 79 0.79 0.22 0.83
N GLY A 80 0.95 -1.04 1.23
CA GLY A 80 1.80 -1.41 2.36
C GLY A 80 3.27 -1.03 2.14
N ILE A 81 3.83 -1.35 0.97
CA ILE A 81 5.21 -1.01 0.59
C ILE A 81 5.38 0.51 0.46
N TYR A 82 4.44 1.17 -0.22
CA TYR A 82 4.46 2.60 -0.43
C TYR A 82 4.33 3.39 0.89
N GLY A 83 3.53 2.90 1.83
CA GLY A 83 3.42 3.49 3.17
C GLY A 83 4.75 3.48 3.93
N LEU A 84 5.48 2.35 3.90
CA LEU A 84 6.83 2.29 4.47
C LEU A 84 7.79 3.23 3.76
N TYR A 85 7.74 3.29 2.43
CA TYR A 85 8.52 4.25 1.65
C TYR A 85 8.27 5.70 2.11
N LEU A 86 7.01 6.08 2.31
CA LEU A 86 6.63 7.43 2.75
C LEU A 86 7.16 7.73 4.16
N LEU A 87 7.02 6.77 5.09
CA LEU A 87 7.54 6.90 6.46
C LEU A 87 9.07 7.06 6.48
N ILE A 88 9.80 6.26 5.68
CA ILE A 88 11.26 6.37 5.57
C ILE A 88 11.64 7.73 5.00
N ASN A 89 10.98 8.19 3.93
CA ASN A 89 11.25 9.50 3.35
C ASN A 89 10.97 10.65 4.33
N LEU A 90 9.90 10.55 5.11
CA LEU A 90 9.57 11.53 6.15
C LEU A 90 10.65 11.57 7.25
N MET A 91 11.05 10.40 7.74
CA MET A 91 12.12 10.26 8.74
C MET A 91 13.44 10.87 8.23
N MET A 92 13.82 10.57 6.99
CA MET A 92 15.04 11.13 6.38
C MET A 92 14.97 12.65 6.22
N LYS A 93 13.79 13.19 5.87
CA LYS A 93 13.59 14.63 5.76
C LYS A 93 13.74 15.32 7.11
N GLN A 94 13.19 14.73 8.18
CA GLN A 94 13.32 15.24 9.55
C GLN A 94 14.78 15.24 10.02
N LEU A 95 15.52 14.14 9.82
CA LEU A 95 16.94 14.04 10.18
C LEU A 95 17.82 15.09 9.49
N ASN A 96 17.53 15.40 8.23
CA ASN A 96 18.25 16.44 7.49
C ASN A 96 17.92 17.86 7.97
N GLN A 97 16.73 18.08 8.54
CA GLN A 97 16.32 19.37 9.10
C GLN A 97 16.93 19.61 10.49
N THR A 98 17.10 18.56 11.30
CA THR A 98 17.74 18.67 12.63
C THR A 98 19.25 18.91 12.57
N ASN A 99 19.90 18.59 11.44
CA ASN A 99 21.34 18.80 11.22
C ASN A 99 21.68 20.18 10.60
N LYS A 100 20.71 21.09 10.49
CA LYS A 100 20.91 22.47 10.04
C LYS A 100 20.62 23.44 11.17
#